data_AF-A0A7S1R3E1-F1
#
_entry.id   AF-A0A7S1R3E1-F1
#
_cell.length_a   1.000
_cell.length_b   1.000
_cell.length_c   1.000
_cell.angle_alpha   90.00
_cell.angle_beta   90.00
_cell.angle_gamma   90.00
#
_symmetry.space_group_name_H-M   'P 1'
#
loop_
_entity.id
_entity.type
_entity.pdbx_description
1 polymer ?
#
loop_
_entity_poly.entity_id
_entity_poly.type
_entity_poly.pdbx_seq_one_letter_code
_entity_poly.pdbx_strand_id
1 'polypeptide(L)'
;AVVGLGGGRPRPAAVQPRATEFLVERPVEPACLCLFDVDRTLTGKQHLADKCEGNAVISGVFDTAFGGGDLTLSAVGQGVKSTFCGGCHRGVVSAGPAGGPGEKAVIAQHLADNPNEEAHWSLAGNIRSQYVINCPNPKKALCAKGILKWFGETKGIWIEPQEVYFFDDLTGNTASFAAEGMNARQISCASRDGEIGVCGAQTSEIVRTKGIKNC
;
A
#
# COMPACT_ATOMS: atom_id res chain seq x y z
N ALA A 1 56.16 64.93 39.34
CA ALA A 1 55.22 63.81 39.58
C ALA A 1 53.80 64.39 39.51
N VAL A 2 52.90 64.12 38.56
CA VAL A 2 52.64 62.92 37.69
C VAL A 2 52.63 61.61 38.50
N VAL A 3 51.64 60.71 38.51
CA VAL A 3 50.47 60.35 37.64
C VAL A 3 49.28 59.98 38.59
N GLY A 4 47.98 60.02 38.28
CA GLY A 4 47.17 60.35 37.09
C GLY A 4 45.67 60.02 37.29
N LEU A 5 44.96 59.58 36.23
CA LEU A 5 43.52 59.20 36.24
C LEU A 5 43.31 57.69 35.99
N GLY A 6 42.16 57.12 36.37
CA GLY A 6 41.88 55.69 36.12
C GLY A 6 40.47 55.16 36.42
N GLY A 7 39.39 55.84 36.00
CA GLY A 7 38.02 55.31 36.12
C GLY A 7 37.74 54.18 35.12
N GLY A 8 37.68 52.93 35.57
CA GLY A 8 37.37 51.77 34.74
C GLY A 8 35.88 51.58 34.47
N ARG A 9 35.46 51.58 33.20
CA ARG A 9 34.10 51.19 32.79
C ARG A 9 33.93 49.66 32.85
N PRO A 10 32.74 49.13 33.20
CA PRO A 10 32.47 47.70 33.07
C PRO A 10 32.52 47.26 31.59
N ARG A 11 33.05 46.06 31.34
CA ARG A 11 33.09 45.46 30.00
C ARG A 11 31.68 45.01 29.58
N PRO A 12 31.31 45.14 28.30
CA PRO A 12 30.09 44.51 27.79
C PRO A 12 30.21 42.98 27.85
N ALA A 13 29.12 42.30 28.19
CA ALA A 13 29.06 40.85 28.16
C ALA A 13 29.15 40.34 26.70
N ALA A 14 29.90 39.27 26.47
CA ALA A 14 30.00 38.66 25.15
C ALA A 14 28.68 37.96 24.78
N VAL A 15 28.09 38.36 23.65
CA VAL A 15 26.95 37.64 23.05
C VAL A 15 27.48 36.31 22.51
N GLN A 16 27.02 35.19 23.08
CA GLN A 16 27.34 33.87 22.54
C GLN A 16 26.61 33.68 21.19
N PRO A 17 27.26 33.14 20.15
CA PRO A 17 26.58 32.79 18.92
C PRO A 17 25.57 31.67 19.20
N ARG A 18 24.34 31.87 18.73
CA ARG A 18 23.27 30.88 18.84
C ARG A 18 23.68 29.63 18.06
N ALA A 19 23.72 28.48 18.72
CA ALA A 19 24.06 27.22 18.06
C ALA A 19 23.11 27.00 16.87
N THR A 20 23.69 26.84 15.68
CA THR A 20 22.93 26.46 14.49
C THR A 20 22.51 25.01 14.66
N GLU A 21 21.23 24.76 14.87
CA GLU A 21 20.69 23.41 14.88
C GLU A 21 20.88 22.81 13.49
N PHE A 22 21.91 21.97 13.34
CA PHE A 22 22.02 21.09 12.19
C PHE A 22 20.82 20.17 12.21
N LEU A 23 19.91 20.36 11.25
CA LEU A 23 18.88 19.39 10.95
C LEU A 23 19.58 18.09 10.57
N VAL A 24 19.56 17.13 11.48
CA VAL A 24 19.96 15.76 11.17
C VAL A 24 18.90 15.23 10.22
N GLU A 25 19.20 15.27 8.93
CA GLU A 25 18.48 14.48 7.93
C GLU A 25 18.56 13.02 8.39
N ARG A 26 17.44 12.52 8.94
CA ARG A 26 17.31 11.09 9.21
C ARG A 26 17.42 10.40 7.86
N PRO A 27 18.26 9.36 7.70
CA PRO A 27 18.21 8.53 6.51
C PRO A 27 16.77 8.07 6.31
N VAL A 28 16.15 8.51 5.21
CA VAL A 28 14.87 7.95 4.78
C VAL A 28 15.22 6.60 4.20
N GLU A 29 15.17 5.57 5.04
CA GLU A 29 15.24 4.18 4.59
C GLU A 29 14.22 4.01 3.46
N PRO A 30 14.62 3.50 2.27
CA PRO A 30 13.79 3.55 1.08
C PRO A 30 12.57 2.64 1.23
N ALA A 31 11.46 3.26 1.62
CA ALA A 31 10.18 2.59 1.81
C ALA A 31 9.54 2.23 0.46
N CYS A 32 8.94 1.04 0.40
CA CYS A 32 8.15 0.58 -0.74
C CYS A 32 6.72 0.26 -0.32
N LEU A 33 5.81 0.28 -1.29
CA LEU A 33 4.38 0.06 -1.07
C LEU A 33 3.83 -0.92 -2.12
N CYS A 34 3.30 -2.05 -1.65
CA CYS A 34 2.50 -2.95 -2.48
C CYS A 34 1.01 -2.70 -2.25
N LEU A 35 0.28 -2.45 -3.33
CA LEU A 35 -1.17 -2.27 -3.33
C LEU A 35 -1.81 -3.39 -4.13
N PHE A 36 -2.93 -3.90 -3.65
CA PHE A 36 -3.64 -5.01 -4.28
C PHE A 36 -5.11 -4.63 -4.52
N ASP A 37 -5.69 -5.05 -5.64
CA ASP A 37 -7.14 -5.25 -5.67
C ASP A 37 -7.53 -6.43 -4.76
N VAL A 38 -8.80 -6.50 -4.40
CA VAL A 38 -9.37 -7.59 -3.62
C VAL A 38 -9.84 -8.68 -4.56
N ASP A 39 -10.92 -8.38 -5.29
CA ASP A 39 -11.62 -9.34 -6.12
C ASP A 39 -10.67 -9.90 -7.19
N ARG A 40 -10.64 -11.22 -7.37
CA ARG A 40 -9.85 -11.89 -8.43
C ARG A 40 -8.34 -11.67 -8.34
N THR A 41 -7.87 -11.10 -7.23
CA THR A 41 -6.48 -10.73 -6.96
C THR A 41 -6.02 -11.34 -5.64
N LEU A 42 -6.48 -10.80 -4.51
CA LEU A 42 -6.34 -11.42 -3.18
C LEU A 42 -7.37 -12.55 -2.98
N THR A 43 -8.47 -12.51 -3.72
CA THR A 43 -9.48 -13.59 -3.77
C THR A 43 -9.47 -14.33 -5.10
N GLY A 44 -10.00 -15.55 -5.09
CA GLY A 44 -10.31 -16.34 -6.29
C GLY A 44 -11.82 -16.59 -6.43
N LYS A 45 -12.24 -17.31 -7.47
CA LYS A 45 -13.66 -17.66 -7.65
C LYS A 45 -14.13 -18.55 -6.51
N GLN A 46 -15.16 -18.05 -5.85
CA GLN A 46 -16.00 -18.80 -4.94
C GLN A 46 -16.44 -20.09 -5.65
N HIS A 47 -16.47 -21.21 -4.90
CA HIS A 47 -16.82 -22.54 -5.40
C HIS A 47 -15.87 -23.16 -6.46
N LEU A 48 -14.71 -22.57 -6.77
CA LEU A 48 -13.70 -23.16 -7.67
C LEU A 48 -12.34 -23.46 -7.01
N ALA A 49 -12.23 -23.45 -5.68
CA ALA A 49 -10.96 -23.74 -4.98
C ALA A 49 -10.30 -25.04 -5.44
N ASP A 50 -11.06 -26.12 -5.63
CA ASP A 50 -10.57 -27.43 -6.13
C ASP A 50 -9.96 -27.39 -7.54
N LYS A 51 -10.18 -26.30 -8.30
CA LYS A 51 -9.63 -26.07 -9.65
C LYS A 51 -8.57 -24.98 -9.68
N CYS A 52 -8.30 -24.34 -8.55
CA CYS A 52 -7.44 -23.18 -8.42
C CYS A 52 -6.32 -23.50 -7.43
N GLU A 53 -5.17 -23.90 -7.96
CA GLU A 53 -4.01 -24.30 -7.15
C GLU A 53 -3.63 -23.19 -6.16
N GLY A 54 -3.49 -23.58 -4.89
CA GLY A 54 -3.13 -22.67 -3.81
C GLY A 54 -4.27 -21.83 -3.25
N ASN A 55 -5.52 -21.97 -3.71
CA ASN A 55 -6.66 -21.28 -3.11
C ASN A 55 -7.16 -21.95 -1.82
N ALA A 56 -7.64 -21.14 -0.88
CA ALA A 56 -8.22 -21.61 0.38
C ALA A 56 -9.59 -20.97 0.63
N VAL A 57 -10.58 -21.79 0.99
CA VAL A 57 -11.94 -21.33 1.36
C VAL A 57 -11.99 -21.01 2.84
N ILE A 58 -12.53 -19.83 3.19
CA ILE A 58 -12.74 -19.36 4.55
C ILE A 58 -14.24 -19.43 4.86
N SER A 59 -14.69 -20.61 5.32
CA SER A 59 -16.11 -20.88 5.53
C SER A 59 -16.77 -19.94 6.54
N GLY A 60 -17.95 -19.44 6.21
CA GLY A 60 -18.72 -18.52 7.06
C GLY A 60 -18.28 -17.05 6.97
N VAL A 61 -17.24 -16.74 6.20
CA VAL A 61 -16.91 -15.36 5.79
C VAL A 61 -17.46 -15.15 4.39
N PHE A 62 -18.50 -14.33 4.26
CA PHE A 62 -19.15 -14.10 2.97
C PHE A 62 -18.39 -13.06 2.13
N ASP A 63 -18.05 -13.44 0.90
CA ASP A 63 -17.57 -12.56 -0.16
C ASP A 63 -18.78 -12.23 -1.06
N THR A 64 -18.96 -10.95 -1.38
CA THR A 64 -20.10 -10.44 -2.17
C THR A 64 -19.86 -10.39 -3.68
N ALA A 65 -18.62 -10.60 -4.14
CA ALA A 65 -18.22 -10.34 -5.51
C ALA A 65 -18.72 -11.41 -6.48
N PHE A 66 -19.12 -10.98 -7.70
CA PHE A 66 -19.45 -11.86 -8.83
C PHE A 66 -20.50 -12.96 -8.56
N GLY A 67 -21.48 -12.68 -7.69
CA GLY A 67 -22.53 -13.63 -7.27
C GLY A 67 -22.34 -14.13 -5.83
N GLY A 68 -21.12 -13.98 -5.30
CA GLY A 68 -20.76 -14.23 -3.91
C GLY A 68 -20.66 -15.71 -3.50
N GLY A 69 -20.40 -15.93 -2.22
CA GLY A 69 -20.19 -17.25 -1.62
C GLY A 69 -19.29 -17.16 -0.39
N ASP A 70 -18.78 -18.30 0.08
CA ASP A 70 -17.67 -18.30 1.04
C ASP A 70 -16.42 -17.66 0.39
N LEU A 71 -15.77 -16.76 1.12
CA LEU A 71 -14.53 -16.10 0.75
C LEU A 71 -13.49 -17.15 0.37
N THR A 72 -12.94 -17.01 -0.83
CA THR A 72 -11.87 -17.88 -1.34
C THR A 72 -10.61 -17.04 -1.51
N LEU A 73 -9.64 -17.18 -0.61
CA LEU A 73 -8.35 -16.50 -0.73
C LEU A 73 -7.53 -17.12 -1.86
N SER A 74 -6.83 -16.28 -2.62
CA SER A 74 -5.80 -16.71 -3.57
C SER A 74 -4.52 -17.14 -2.85
N ALA A 75 -3.58 -17.73 -3.58
CA ALA A 75 -2.25 -18.02 -3.04
C ALA A 75 -1.53 -16.76 -2.52
N VAL A 76 -1.70 -15.61 -3.20
CA VAL A 76 -1.23 -14.30 -2.72
C VAL A 76 -2.03 -13.81 -1.52
N GLY A 77 -3.36 -13.94 -1.54
CA GLY A 77 -4.22 -13.57 -0.42
C GLY A 77 -3.78 -14.21 0.92
N GLN A 78 -3.28 -15.43 0.86
CA GLN A 78 -2.67 -16.11 2.01
C GLN A 78 -1.20 -15.70 2.24
N GLY A 79 -0.43 -15.56 1.17
CA GLY A 79 1.03 -15.56 1.16
C GLY A 79 1.76 -14.23 0.89
N VAL A 80 1.11 -13.05 0.87
CA VAL A 80 1.77 -11.76 0.53
C VAL A 80 3.11 -11.56 1.25
N LYS A 81 3.18 -11.95 2.53
CA LYS A 81 4.37 -11.78 3.39
C LYS A 81 5.58 -12.65 3.01
N SER A 82 5.43 -13.69 2.19
CA SER A 82 6.55 -14.49 1.66
C SER A 82 7.09 -13.99 0.31
N THR A 83 6.46 -12.97 -0.27
CA THR A 83 6.92 -12.29 -1.49
C THR A 83 7.85 -11.12 -1.15
N PHE A 84 8.36 -10.38 -2.15
CA PHE A 84 9.11 -9.14 -1.85
C PHE A 84 8.27 -8.10 -1.08
N CYS A 85 6.94 -8.12 -1.23
CA CYS A 85 6.01 -7.31 -0.46
C CYS A 85 5.99 -7.67 1.03
N GLY A 86 6.68 -8.73 1.47
CA GLY A 86 7.01 -8.99 2.87
C GLY A 86 7.79 -7.84 3.52
N GLY A 87 8.70 -7.21 2.77
CA GLY A 87 9.51 -6.07 3.21
C GLY A 87 8.97 -4.68 2.84
N CYS A 88 7.77 -4.60 2.26
CA CYS A 88 7.09 -3.34 1.93
C CYS A 88 5.89 -3.10 2.85
N HIS A 89 5.43 -1.85 2.91
CA HIS A 89 4.07 -1.55 3.32
C HIS A 89 3.08 -2.24 2.39
N ARG A 90 1.94 -2.69 2.92
CA ARG A 90 0.90 -3.38 2.14
C ARG A 90 -0.47 -2.73 2.33
N GLY A 91 -1.21 -2.55 1.25
CA GLY A 91 -2.53 -1.94 1.24
C GLY A 91 -3.45 -2.48 0.16
N VAL A 92 -4.67 -1.94 0.14
CA VAL A 92 -5.75 -2.31 -0.79
C VAL A 92 -6.17 -1.10 -1.60
N VAL A 93 -6.39 -1.29 -2.90
CA VAL A 93 -7.12 -0.35 -3.77
C VAL A 93 -8.15 -1.15 -4.57
N SER A 94 -9.36 -1.25 -4.03
CA SER A 94 -10.45 -1.98 -4.68
C SER A 94 -11.53 -1.08 -5.24
N ALA A 95 -12.10 -1.50 -6.37
CA ALA A 95 -13.31 -0.90 -6.93
C ALA A 95 -14.58 -1.37 -6.21
N GLY A 96 -14.57 -2.61 -5.72
CA GLY A 96 -15.62 -3.17 -4.88
C GLY A 96 -15.56 -2.68 -3.43
N PRO A 97 -16.56 -3.08 -2.62
CA PRO A 97 -16.63 -2.73 -1.20
C PRO A 97 -15.87 -3.70 -0.28
N ALA A 98 -15.34 -4.81 -0.80
CA ALA A 98 -14.80 -5.97 -0.07
C ALA A 98 -15.74 -6.50 1.03
N GLY A 99 -16.82 -7.19 0.63
CA GLY A 99 -17.60 -8.18 1.42
C GLY A 99 -18.16 -7.82 2.80
N GLY A 100 -18.01 -6.58 3.26
CA GLY A 100 -18.36 -6.20 4.63
C GLY A 100 -17.26 -6.56 5.65
N PRO A 101 -17.59 -6.55 6.96
CA PRO A 101 -16.57 -6.61 8.01
C PRO A 101 -15.75 -7.91 8.07
N GLY A 102 -16.36 -9.05 7.72
CA GLY A 102 -15.71 -10.36 7.79
C GLY A 102 -14.57 -10.50 6.78
N GLU A 103 -14.85 -10.26 5.49
CA GLU A 103 -13.82 -10.29 4.44
C GLU A 103 -12.70 -9.28 4.73
N LYS A 104 -13.08 -8.06 5.14
CA LYS A 104 -12.14 -7.00 5.51
C LYS A 104 -11.19 -7.40 6.63
N ALA A 105 -11.68 -8.08 7.67
CA ALA A 105 -10.86 -8.55 8.77
C ALA A 105 -9.83 -9.59 8.30
N VAL A 106 -10.26 -10.56 7.48
CA VAL A 106 -9.37 -11.60 6.92
C VAL A 106 -8.30 -10.97 6.03
N ILE A 107 -8.69 -10.13 5.05
CA ILE A 107 -7.75 -9.47 4.15
C ILE A 107 -6.75 -8.59 4.92
N ALA A 108 -7.25 -7.81 5.88
CA ALA A 108 -6.40 -6.98 6.73
C ALA A 108 -5.35 -7.82 7.49
N GLN A 109 -5.74 -8.94 8.09
CA GLN A 109 -4.84 -9.82 8.85
C GLN A 109 -3.65 -10.32 8.00
N HIS A 110 -3.90 -10.71 6.76
CA HIS A 110 -2.84 -11.17 5.84
C HIS A 110 -1.94 -10.03 5.36
N LEU A 111 -2.47 -8.81 5.21
CA LEU A 111 -1.70 -7.64 4.76
C LEU A 111 -1.01 -6.85 5.88
N ALA A 112 -1.48 -6.90 7.12
CA ALA A 112 -1.09 -6.00 8.20
C ALA A 112 0.43 -5.92 8.43
N ASP A 113 0.97 -4.71 8.43
CA ASP A 113 2.38 -4.42 8.75
C ASP A 113 2.70 -4.69 10.22
N ASN A 114 1.77 -4.31 11.11
CA ASN A 114 1.75 -4.66 12.52
C ASN A 114 0.45 -5.44 12.79
N PRO A 115 0.49 -6.72 13.23
CA PRO A 115 -0.72 -7.49 13.51
C PRO A 115 -1.53 -6.96 14.71
N ASN A 116 -1.00 -6.00 15.47
CA ASN A 116 -1.68 -5.35 16.59
C ASN A 116 -2.29 -3.98 16.22
N GLU A 117 -2.13 -3.50 14.98
CA GLU A 117 -2.77 -2.26 14.50
C GLU A 117 -4.12 -2.59 13.85
N GLU A 118 -5.19 -1.92 14.27
CA GLU A 118 -6.52 -2.10 13.68
C GLU A 118 -6.55 -1.58 12.24
N ALA A 119 -7.06 -2.38 11.30
CA ALA A 119 -7.17 -1.97 9.92
C ALA A 119 -8.38 -1.04 9.71
N HIS A 120 -8.11 0.26 9.63
CA HIS A 120 -9.10 1.25 9.23
C HIS A 120 -9.33 1.21 7.72
N TRP A 121 -10.59 1.14 7.27
CA TRP A 121 -10.95 1.09 5.86
C TRP A 121 -11.46 2.45 5.37
N SER A 122 -10.80 2.97 4.35
CA SER A 122 -11.06 4.27 3.73
C SER A 122 -11.97 4.16 2.50
N LEU A 123 -12.70 5.22 2.20
CA LEU A 123 -13.38 5.41 0.92
C LEU A 123 -12.49 6.25 0.00
N ALA A 124 -12.58 6.04 -1.32
CA ALA A 124 -11.81 6.80 -2.32
C ALA A 124 -11.85 8.33 -2.17
N GLY A 125 -12.96 8.90 -1.67
CA GLY A 125 -13.12 10.33 -1.43
C GLY A 125 -12.59 10.86 -0.09
N ASN A 126 -12.10 9.99 0.81
CA ASN A 126 -11.63 10.32 2.15
C ASN A 126 -10.61 9.27 2.62
N ILE A 127 -9.39 9.34 2.07
CA ILE A 127 -8.31 8.39 2.34
C ILE A 127 -7.60 8.76 3.65
N ARG A 128 -7.62 7.83 4.60
CA ARG A 128 -7.04 7.93 5.96
C ARG A 128 -6.26 6.69 6.37
N SER A 129 -6.00 5.79 5.43
CA SER A 129 -5.31 4.51 5.61
C SER A 129 -4.89 3.97 4.24
N GLN A 130 -4.05 2.94 4.26
CA GLN A 130 -3.63 2.19 3.09
C GLN A 130 -4.66 1.16 2.58
N TYR A 131 -5.82 1.02 3.23
CA TYR A 131 -6.91 0.14 2.81
C TYR A 131 -8.05 0.98 2.22
N VAL A 132 -8.15 1.08 0.89
CA VAL A 132 -9.11 1.95 0.20
C VAL A 132 -10.04 1.13 -0.70
N ILE A 133 -11.35 1.36 -0.53
CA ILE A 133 -12.43 0.74 -1.32
C ILE A 133 -13.23 1.79 -2.10
N ASN A 134 -14.07 1.32 -3.03
CA ASN A 134 -14.88 2.13 -3.94
C ASN A 134 -14.03 3.05 -4.84
N CYS A 135 -12.83 2.63 -5.23
CA CYS A 135 -11.94 3.31 -6.17
C CYS A 135 -12.35 2.96 -7.62
N PRO A 136 -13.03 3.86 -8.35
CA PRO A 136 -13.66 3.51 -9.62
C PRO A 136 -12.63 3.14 -10.70
N ASN A 137 -12.88 2.07 -11.45
CA ASN A 137 -12.09 1.73 -12.63
C ASN A 137 -12.25 2.83 -13.71
N PRO A 138 -11.20 3.19 -14.47
CA PRO A 138 -9.79 2.76 -14.38
C PRO A 138 -8.92 3.69 -13.48
N LYS A 139 -9.53 4.46 -12.57
CA LYS A 139 -8.89 5.55 -11.81
C LYS A 139 -8.18 5.11 -10.53
N LYS A 140 -7.88 3.82 -10.35
CA LYS A 140 -7.24 3.28 -9.14
C LYS A 140 -5.89 3.94 -8.79
N ALA A 141 -5.13 4.40 -9.78
CA ALA A 141 -3.90 5.17 -9.57
C ALA A 141 -4.11 6.46 -8.73
N LEU A 142 -5.27 7.11 -8.82
CA LEU A 142 -5.59 8.29 -8.00
C LEU A 142 -5.79 7.93 -6.52
N CYS A 143 -6.35 6.75 -6.23
CA CYS A 143 -6.42 6.23 -4.87
C CYS A 143 -5.02 5.88 -4.33
N ALA A 144 -4.17 5.23 -5.13
CA ALA A 144 -2.79 4.95 -4.76
C ALA A 144 -2.01 6.24 -4.42
N LYS A 145 -2.18 7.31 -5.22
CA LYS A 145 -1.64 8.65 -4.94
C LYS A 145 -2.16 9.24 -3.63
N GLY A 146 -3.44 9.03 -3.31
CA GLY A 146 -4.03 9.42 -2.03
C GLY A 146 -3.42 8.66 -0.84
N ILE A 147 -3.11 7.37 -1.01
CA ILE A 147 -2.42 6.56 0.01
C ILE A 147 -1.00 7.08 0.23
N LEU A 148 -0.25 7.40 -0.84
CA LEU A 148 1.08 8.03 -0.72
C LEU A 148 1.04 9.34 0.06
N LYS A 149 0.07 10.20 -0.26
CA LYS A 149 -0.14 11.46 0.45
C LYS A 149 -0.41 11.22 1.95
N TRP A 150 -1.25 10.24 2.28
CA TRP A 150 -1.52 9.87 3.66
C TRP A 150 -0.27 9.35 4.40
N PHE A 151 0.54 8.48 3.77
CA PHE A 151 1.81 8.02 4.36
C PHE A 151 2.75 9.19 4.68
N GLY A 152 2.96 10.10 3.72
CA GLY A 152 3.82 11.27 3.90
C GLY A 152 3.30 12.23 4.99
N GLU A 153 2.04 12.65 4.90
CA GLU A 153 1.47 13.67 5.79
C GLU A 153 1.11 13.15 7.20
N THR A 154 0.69 11.87 7.32
CA THR A 154 0.14 11.33 8.58
C THR A 154 1.11 10.38 9.30
N LYS A 155 1.89 9.59 8.55
CA LYS A 155 2.87 8.64 9.12
C LYS A 155 4.30 9.18 9.07
N GLY A 156 4.56 10.26 8.32
CA GLY A 156 5.92 10.80 8.12
C GLY A 156 6.80 9.92 7.22
N ILE A 157 6.19 9.04 6.43
CA ILE A 157 6.86 8.04 5.59
C ILE A 157 6.75 8.47 4.13
N TRP A 158 7.88 8.82 3.52
CA TRP A 158 7.93 9.19 2.10
C TRP A 158 8.27 7.95 1.26
N ILE A 159 7.33 7.56 0.40
CA ILE A 159 7.50 6.47 -0.57
C ILE A 159 7.54 7.12 -1.96
N GLU A 160 8.65 6.94 -2.67
CA GLU A 160 8.77 7.38 -4.06
C GLU A 160 7.71 6.70 -4.94
N PRO A 161 7.07 7.39 -5.91
CA PRO A 161 6.09 6.76 -6.80
C PRO A 161 6.66 5.52 -7.52
N GLN A 162 7.94 5.57 -7.85
CA GLN A 162 8.66 4.45 -8.47
C GLN A 162 8.78 3.23 -7.55
N GLU A 163 8.59 3.34 -6.24
CA GLU A 163 8.57 2.24 -5.26
C GLU A 163 7.14 1.78 -4.89
N VAL A 164 6.12 2.24 -5.63
CA VAL A 164 4.76 1.70 -5.57
C VAL A 164 4.57 0.60 -6.61
N TYR A 165 4.00 -0.52 -6.17
CA TYR A 165 3.70 -1.69 -6.99
C TYR A 165 2.24 -2.08 -6.81
N PHE A 166 1.42 -1.87 -7.84
CA PHE A 166 0.02 -2.26 -7.83
C PHE A 166 -0.21 -3.60 -8.53
N PHE A 167 -1.04 -4.45 -7.95
CA PHE A 167 -1.43 -5.76 -8.49
C PHE A 167 -2.95 -5.83 -8.62
N ASP A 168 -3.42 -6.17 -9.81
CA ASP A 168 -4.84 -6.16 -10.21
C ASP A 168 -5.02 -7.24 -11.26
N ASP A 169 -6.19 -7.87 -11.36
CA ASP A 169 -6.44 -8.82 -12.42
C ASP A 169 -6.83 -8.14 -13.73
N LEU A 170 -7.37 -6.93 -13.72
CA LEU A 170 -7.93 -6.26 -14.89
C LEU A 170 -6.93 -5.32 -15.58
N THR A 171 -6.64 -5.59 -16.86
CA THR A 171 -5.72 -4.82 -17.73
C THR A 171 -5.99 -3.31 -17.73
N GLY A 172 -7.27 -2.90 -17.68
CA GLY A 172 -7.68 -1.50 -17.70
C GLY A 172 -7.26 -0.69 -16.46
N ASN A 173 -7.01 -1.35 -15.32
CA ASN A 173 -6.65 -0.68 -14.07
C ASN A 173 -5.15 -0.41 -13.94
N THR A 174 -4.30 -1.25 -14.54
CA THR A 174 -2.84 -1.12 -14.45
C THR A 174 -2.32 0.08 -15.24
N ALA A 175 -2.93 0.38 -16.40
CA ALA A 175 -2.46 1.40 -17.33
C ALA A 175 -2.39 2.82 -16.72
N SER A 176 -3.29 3.19 -15.81
CA SER A 176 -3.33 4.54 -15.24
C SER A 176 -2.19 4.86 -14.28
N PHE A 177 -1.48 3.84 -13.77
CA PHE A 177 -0.35 4.01 -12.85
C PHE A 177 0.88 4.64 -13.53
N ALA A 178 1.04 4.47 -14.84
CA ALA A 178 2.15 5.05 -15.60
C ALA A 178 2.13 6.59 -15.56
N ALA A 179 0.94 7.19 -15.59
CA ALA A 179 0.76 8.65 -15.53
C ALA A 179 1.14 9.24 -14.16
N GLU A 180 1.18 8.40 -13.12
CA GLU A 180 1.56 8.77 -11.75
C GLU A 180 3.01 8.38 -11.42
N GLY A 181 3.79 7.88 -12.39
CA GLY A 181 5.16 7.43 -12.18
C GLY A 181 5.28 6.14 -11.35
N MET A 182 4.18 5.39 -11.23
CA MET A 182 4.08 4.17 -10.43
C MET A 182 4.16 2.91 -11.30
N ASN A 183 4.38 1.76 -10.66
CA ASN A 183 4.40 0.46 -11.33
C ASN A 183 3.06 -0.26 -11.11
N ALA A 184 2.62 -1.04 -12.11
CA ALA A 184 1.50 -1.94 -11.94
C ALA A 184 1.69 -3.21 -12.75
N ARG A 185 1.21 -4.33 -12.21
CA ARG A 185 1.24 -5.64 -12.86
C ARG A 185 -0.17 -6.24 -12.89
N GLN A 186 -0.56 -6.72 -14.05
CA GLN A 186 -1.69 -7.63 -14.17
C GLN A 186 -1.31 -9.01 -13.64
N ILE A 187 -2.17 -9.61 -12.83
CA ILE A 187 -1.96 -10.93 -12.22
C ILE A 187 -3.09 -11.90 -12.60
N SER A 188 -3.11 -13.10 -12.02
CA SER A 188 -4.08 -14.16 -12.36
C SER A 188 -3.94 -14.59 -13.83
N CYS A 189 -2.75 -14.40 -14.44
CA CYS A 189 -2.56 -14.55 -15.89
C CYS A 189 -2.83 -15.96 -16.40
N ALA A 190 -2.57 -16.99 -15.58
CA ALA A 190 -2.79 -18.39 -15.93
C ALA A 190 -4.28 -18.82 -15.90
N SER A 191 -5.18 -18.01 -15.34
CA SER A 191 -6.59 -18.37 -15.15
C SER A 191 -7.50 -17.17 -15.45
N ARG A 192 -8.11 -17.12 -16.63
CA ARG A 192 -8.86 -15.94 -17.10
C ARG A 192 -10.28 -16.27 -17.59
N ASP A 193 -11.17 -15.30 -17.43
CA ASP A 193 -12.56 -15.26 -17.89
C ASP A 193 -12.73 -13.92 -18.63
N GLY A 194 -12.37 -13.90 -19.91
CA GLY A 194 -12.13 -12.67 -20.66
C GLY A 194 -10.92 -11.88 -20.11
N GLU A 195 -11.12 -10.58 -19.85
CA GLU A 195 -10.07 -9.72 -19.27
C GLU A 195 -9.89 -9.92 -17.76
N ILE A 196 -10.79 -10.66 -17.10
CA ILE A 196 -10.86 -10.81 -15.64
C ILE A 196 -10.21 -12.13 -15.20
N GLY A 197 -9.62 -12.16 -14.01
CA GLY A 197 -8.95 -13.33 -13.42
C GLY A 197 -9.96 -14.30 -12.80
N VAL A 198 -9.59 -15.58 -12.71
CA VAL A 198 -10.45 -16.62 -12.12
C VAL A 198 -9.96 -17.05 -10.76
N CYS A 199 -8.72 -17.56 -10.66
CA CYS A 199 -8.21 -18.15 -9.42
C CYS A 199 -7.61 -17.13 -8.46
N GLY A 200 -7.22 -15.95 -8.93
CA GLY A 200 -6.50 -14.99 -8.12
C GLY A 200 -5.00 -15.04 -8.38
N ALA A 201 -4.27 -14.13 -7.76
CA ALA A 201 -2.84 -14.01 -7.97
C ALA A 201 -2.05 -15.18 -7.36
N GLN A 202 -1.03 -15.64 -8.08
CA GLN A 202 -0.02 -16.57 -7.58
C GLN A 202 1.16 -15.81 -6.97
N THR A 203 1.81 -16.36 -5.94
CA THR A 203 2.91 -15.66 -5.24
C THR A 203 4.12 -15.39 -6.15
N SER A 204 4.30 -16.22 -7.18
CA SER A 204 5.27 -16.04 -8.27
C SER A 204 4.96 -14.85 -9.20
N GLU A 205 3.72 -14.35 -9.21
CA GLU A 205 3.36 -13.14 -9.96
C GLU A 205 3.76 -11.86 -9.21
N ILE A 206 3.97 -11.91 -7.90
CA ILE A 206 4.31 -10.75 -7.06
C ILE A 206 5.82 -10.50 -7.10
N VAL A 207 6.24 -9.76 -8.12
CA VAL A 207 7.66 -9.44 -8.41
C VAL A 207 7.92 -7.93 -8.45
N ARG A 208 9.10 -7.51 -8.01
CA ARG A 208 9.53 -6.10 -7.92
C ARG A 208 9.96 -5.54 -9.29
N THR A 209 9.08 -5.57 -10.28
CA THR A 209 9.34 -5.09 -11.66
C THR A 209 8.85 -3.66 -11.85
N LYS A 210 9.67 -2.81 -12.49
CA LYS A 210 9.30 -1.43 -12.80
C LYS A 210 8.43 -1.31 -14.07
N GLY A 211 7.63 -0.25 -14.14
CA GLY A 211 6.71 0.06 -15.24
C GLY A 211 5.42 -0.76 -15.20
N ILE A 212 4.67 -0.73 -16.32
CA ILE A 212 3.43 -1.50 -16.47
C ILE A 212 3.73 -2.86 -17.10
N LYS A 213 3.16 -3.93 -16.54
CA LYS A 213 3.32 -5.32 -17.01
C LYS A 213 1.97 -6.02 -17.02
N ASN A 214 1.41 -6.24 -18.21
CA ASN A 214 0.16 -6.98 -18.35
C ASN A 214 0.44 -8.45 -18.71
N CYS A 215 -0.62 -9.27 -18.64
CA CYS A 215 -0.66 -10.54 -19.34
C CYS A 215 -0.76 -10.27 -20.86
#